data_AF-A0A3M2IN19-F1
#
_entry.id   AF-A0A3M2IN19-F1
#
_cell.length_a   1.000
_cell.length_b   1.000
_cell.length_c   1.000
_cell.angle_alpha   90.00
_cell.angle_beta   90.00
_cell.angle_gamma   90.00
#
_symmetry.space_group_name_H-M   'P 1'
#
loop_
_entity.id
_entity.type
_entity.pdbx_description
1 polymer ?
#
loop_
_entity_poly.entity_id
_entity_poly.type
_entity_poly.pdbx_seq_one_letter_code
_entity_poly.pdbx_strand_id
1 'polypeptide(L)'
;MKGFSIFVLIWLGVLFLTGGFAEGQQLIDARSTGMAFSNAADARGLEQVGLNPAVLALPHRAKFEFNLFSVNVGAVNNSFSRAFYDRYLTTGDSLTAADKNNILSAVPASGLRSDVFARVNTFAFSLPRFSLALTGMGNAYFTLPKELIELSLNGNDQPGREYDFSTLGGVGWGGLSASLSMGFRLPLRHDLIDLAAVGFSARYLVGLAYFEVIESRGRFSNASLAHPYLQLDGEFSARTAQGGTGLGADLG
;
A
#
# COMPACT_ATOMS: atom_id res chain seq x y z
N MET A 1 -5.47 -20.18 29.09
CA MET A 1 -4.59 -19.17 28.46
C MET A 1 -5.29 -18.63 27.21
N LYS A 2 -5.93 -17.46 27.31
CA LYS A 2 -6.58 -16.76 26.20
C LYS A 2 -5.90 -15.39 26.10
N GLY A 3 -4.94 -15.26 25.20
CA GLY A 3 -4.15 -14.02 25.07
C GLY A 3 -3.36 -13.89 23.77
N PHE A 4 -3.23 -14.97 22.99
CA PHE A 4 -2.39 -14.98 21.79
C PHE A 4 -3.13 -14.59 20.49
N SER A 5 -4.45 -14.38 20.55
CA SER A 5 -5.28 -14.26 19.33
C SER A 5 -5.39 -12.84 18.77
N ILE A 6 -5.30 -11.80 19.61
CA ILE A 6 -5.55 -10.42 19.17
C ILE A 6 -4.36 -9.82 18.40
N PHE A 7 -3.12 -10.15 18.79
CA PHE A 7 -1.93 -9.65 18.10
C PHE A 7 -1.77 -10.27 16.69
N VAL A 8 -2.09 -11.56 16.54
CA VAL A 8 -2.01 -12.27 15.25
C VAL A 8 -3.10 -11.79 14.28
N LEU A 9 -4.30 -11.44 14.78
CA LEU A 9 -5.38 -10.88 13.97
C LEU A 9 -5.09 -9.47 13.44
N ILE A 10 -4.34 -8.64 14.18
CA ILE A 10 -3.93 -7.31 13.74
C ILE A 10 -2.86 -7.38 12.63
N TRP A 11 -1.96 -8.37 12.69
CA TRP A 11 -0.95 -8.61 11.65
C TRP A 11 -1.51 -9.29 10.39
N LEU A 12 -2.58 -10.07 10.51
CA LEU A 12 -3.18 -10.81 9.39
C LEU A 12 -4.12 -9.96 8.50
N GLY A 13 -4.57 -8.79 8.97
CA GLY A 13 -5.47 -7.92 8.19
C GLY A 13 -4.82 -7.14 7.04
N VAL A 14 -3.49 -7.22 6.88
CA VAL A 14 -2.69 -6.26 6.09
C VAL A 14 -2.04 -6.87 4.83
N LEU A 15 -2.37 -8.10 4.42
CA LEU A 15 -1.67 -8.81 3.31
C LEU A 15 -2.61 -9.13 2.13
N PHE A 16 -2.64 -8.30 1.08
CA PHE A 16 -3.48 -8.50 -0.12
C PHE A 16 -2.86 -8.07 -1.47
N LEU A 17 -2.45 -9.08 -2.24
CA LEU A 17 -2.52 -9.19 -3.72
C LEU A 17 -1.54 -8.41 -4.62
N THR A 18 -0.52 -9.16 -5.09
CA THR A 18 0.11 -9.21 -6.45
C THR A 18 0.84 -7.99 -7.01
N GLY A 19 2.07 -8.23 -7.46
CA GLY A 19 3.03 -7.23 -7.93
C GLY A 19 2.89 -6.74 -9.37
N GLY A 20 3.63 -5.65 -9.61
CA GLY A 20 3.82 -4.99 -10.91
C GLY A 20 3.66 -3.47 -10.77
N PHE A 21 4.79 -2.76 -10.78
CA PHE A 21 4.97 -1.30 -10.90
C PHE A 21 3.87 -0.39 -10.29
N ALA A 22 4.15 0.13 -9.10
CA ALA A 22 3.38 1.23 -8.50
C ALA A 22 3.80 2.57 -9.12
N GLU A 23 3.16 2.97 -10.22
CA GLU A 23 3.00 4.40 -10.52
C GLU A 23 1.72 4.86 -9.81
N GLY A 24 1.90 5.47 -8.63
CA GLY A 24 0.81 5.90 -7.77
C GLY A 24 0.02 7.06 -8.38
N GLN A 25 -0.97 6.75 -9.23
CA GLN A 25 -1.86 7.75 -9.79
C GLN A 25 -3.35 7.43 -9.61
N GLN A 26 -3.86 6.24 -9.91
CA GLN A 26 -5.30 5.94 -9.77
C GLN A 26 -5.67 5.50 -8.35
N LEU A 27 -6.94 5.62 -7.91
CA LEU A 27 -7.60 4.82 -6.83
C LEU A 27 -8.94 5.43 -6.29
N ILE A 28 -9.56 6.42 -6.95
CA ILE A 28 -10.84 6.99 -6.46
C ILE A 28 -12.04 6.04 -6.67
N ASP A 29 -11.89 5.02 -7.51
CA ASP A 29 -13.03 4.26 -8.02
C ASP A 29 -12.83 2.73 -8.04
N ALA A 30 -13.88 2.01 -7.62
CA ALA A 30 -13.92 0.55 -7.58
C ALA A 30 -13.86 -0.06 -8.98
N ARG A 31 -14.41 0.63 -9.99
CA ARG A 31 -14.35 0.19 -11.38
C ARG A 31 -12.93 0.34 -11.96
N SER A 32 -12.22 1.42 -11.65
CA SER A 32 -10.78 1.54 -11.96
C SER A 32 -9.97 0.38 -11.36
N THR A 33 -10.24 0.04 -10.09
CA THR A 33 -9.61 -1.10 -9.41
C THR A 33 -9.91 -2.43 -10.11
N GLY A 34 -11.18 -2.66 -10.48
CA GLY A 34 -11.59 -3.86 -11.22
C GLY A 34 -11.00 -3.98 -12.64
N MET A 35 -10.59 -2.87 -13.24
CA MET A 35 -9.89 -2.83 -14.54
C MET A 35 -8.36 -2.84 -14.41
N ALA A 36 -7.81 -3.17 -13.23
CA ALA A 36 -6.38 -3.08 -12.97
C ALA A 36 -5.80 -1.71 -13.36
N PHE A 37 -6.56 -0.65 -13.11
CA PHE A 37 -6.18 0.74 -13.40
C PHE A 37 -5.95 1.04 -14.90
N SER A 38 -6.41 0.19 -15.81
CA SER A 38 -6.32 0.43 -17.26
C SER A 38 -7.44 1.34 -17.83
N ASN A 39 -8.13 2.10 -16.99
CA ASN A 39 -9.33 2.85 -17.37
C ASN A 39 -9.09 4.27 -17.88
N ALA A 40 -7.83 4.67 -18.12
CA ALA A 40 -7.48 6.06 -18.43
C ALA A 40 -8.26 6.66 -19.62
N ALA A 41 -8.58 5.85 -20.63
CA ALA A 41 -9.28 6.30 -21.84
C ALA A 41 -10.82 6.36 -21.72
N ASP A 42 -11.44 5.68 -20.74
CA ASP A 42 -12.91 5.65 -20.57
C ASP A 42 -13.39 6.26 -19.26
N ALA A 43 -12.48 6.55 -18.33
CA ALA A 43 -12.87 7.11 -17.06
C ALA A 43 -13.39 8.54 -17.23
N ARG A 44 -14.47 8.87 -16.54
CA ARG A 44 -15.18 10.16 -16.65
C ARG A 44 -15.63 10.63 -15.27
N GLY A 45 -15.87 11.93 -15.12
CA GLY A 45 -16.38 12.48 -13.86
C GLY A 45 -15.40 12.27 -12.69
N LEU A 46 -15.91 11.77 -11.57
CA LEU A 46 -15.13 11.52 -10.35
C LEU A 46 -14.02 10.47 -10.51
N GLU A 47 -14.12 9.57 -11.50
CA GLU A 47 -13.14 8.50 -11.72
C GLU A 47 -11.74 9.04 -12.12
N GLN A 48 -11.66 10.28 -12.64
CA GLN A 48 -10.42 10.92 -13.12
C GLN A 48 -9.98 12.13 -12.29
N VAL A 49 -10.67 12.40 -11.18
CA VAL A 49 -10.30 13.51 -10.31
C VAL A 49 -8.95 13.22 -9.68
N GLY A 50 -8.01 14.15 -9.84
CA GLY A 50 -6.65 13.96 -9.36
C GLY A 50 -5.72 13.16 -10.30
N LEU A 51 -6.17 12.85 -11.52
CA LEU A 51 -5.39 12.13 -12.53
C LEU A 51 -5.08 12.99 -13.74
N ASN A 52 -6.08 13.15 -14.60
CA ASN A 52 -6.00 14.02 -15.77
C ASN A 52 -7.18 15.01 -15.74
N PRO A 53 -6.92 16.29 -15.43
CA PRO A 53 -7.98 17.30 -15.37
C PRO A 53 -8.65 17.59 -16.72
N ALA A 54 -8.03 17.30 -17.87
CA ALA A 54 -8.67 17.50 -19.18
C ALA A 54 -9.89 16.59 -19.37
N VAL A 55 -9.94 15.47 -18.66
CA VAL A 55 -11.07 14.54 -18.70
C VAL A 55 -12.37 15.20 -18.22
N LEU A 56 -12.28 16.21 -17.34
CA LEU A 56 -13.44 17.01 -16.91
C LEU A 56 -14.07 17.84 -18.03
N ALA A 57 -13.47 17.91 -19.22
CA ALA A 57 -14.06 18.53 -20.40
C ALA A 57 -14.74 17.52 -21.36
N LEU A 58 -14.57 16.21 -21.14
CA LEU A 58 -15.19 15.16 -21.95
C LEU A 58 -16.72 15.14 -21.75
N PRO A 59 -17.50 14.53 -22.64
CA PRO A 59 -18.94 14.33 -22.43
C PRO A 59 -19.23 13.53 -21.16
N HIS A 60 -19.93 14.13 -20.20
CA HIS A 60 -20.26 13.51 -18.91
C HIS A 60 -21.52 12.66 -19.01
N ARG A 61 -21.59 11.57 -18.22
CA ARG A 61 -22.81 10.77 -18.08
C ARG A 61 -23.81 11.45 -17.13
N ALA A 62 -23.31 12.11 -16.08
CA ALA A 62 -24.09 12.85 -15.11
C ALA A 62 -23.65 14.33 -15.06
N LYS A 63 -24.57 15.22 -14.65
CA LYS A 63 -24.27 16.64 -14.45
C LYS A 63 -23.71 16.95 -13.06
N PHE A 64 -23.77 15.97 -12.16
CA PHE A 64 -23.25 16.04 -10.81
C PHE A 64 -22.96 14.62 -10.34
N GLU A 65 -21.78 14.42 -9.77
CA GLU A 65 -21.38 13.17 -9.12
C GLU A 65 -20.82 13.49 -7.75
N PHE A 66 -21.12 12.64 -6.77
CA PHE A 66 -20.70 12.81 -5.38
C PHE A 66 -20.25 11.49 -4.78
N ASN A 67 -19.12 11.52 -4.09
CA ASN A 67 -18.57 10.44 -3.29
C ASN A 67 -18.41 10.94 -1.85
N LEU A 68 -19.30 10.45 -0.97
CA LEU A 68 -19.29 10.75 0.45
C LEU A 68 -18.26 9.93 1.23
N PHE A 69 -17.97 8.72 0.76
CA PHE A 69 -17.00 7.88 1.43
C PHE A 69 -16.59 6.73 0.51
N SER A 70 -15.30 6.56 0.31
CA SER A 70 -14.72 5.37 -0.30
C SER A 70 -13.37 5.08 0.34
N VAL A 71 -13.11 3.79 0.56
CA VAL A 71 -11.85 3.30 1.10
C VAL A 71 -11.29 2.31 0.11
N ASN A 72 -10.01 2.46 -0.20
CA ASN A 72 -9.25 1.48 -0.92
C ASN A 72 -8.02 1.11 -0.10
N VAL A 73 -7.78 -0.19 0.03
CA VAL A 73 -6.62 -0.76 0.70
C VAL A 73 -6.09 -1.87 -0.19
N GLY A 74 -4.77 -1.95 -0.31
CA GLY A 74 -4.11 -3.07 -0.96
C GLY A 74 -2.77 -3.34 -0.31
N ALA A 75 -2.26 -4.55 -0.48
CA ALA A 75 -0.91 -4.89 -0.03
C ALA A 75 -0.21 -6.00 -0.83
N VAL A 76 0.79 -5.66 -1.62
CA VAL A 76 1.53 -6.63 -2.42
C VAL A 76 2.69 -7.21 -1.63
N ASN A 77 3.13 -8.43 -1.96
CA ASN A 77 4.36 -9.00 -1.41
C ASN A 77 5.08 -9.90 -2.43
N ASN A 78 6.35 -10.20 -2.18
CA ASN A 78 7.21 -10.96 -3.12
C ASN A 78 7.16 -12.49 -2.97
N SER A 79 6.43 -13.04 -2.00
CA SER A 79 6.56 -14.47 -1.62
C SER A 79 5.24 -15.25 -1.68
N PHE A 80 4.12 -14.64 -1.32
CA PHE A 80 2.85 -15.30 -1.11
C PHE A 80 1.79 -14.81 -2.10
N SER A 81 1.21 -15.76 -2.85
CA SER A 81 0.07 -15.54 -3.73
C SER A 81 -1.25 -15.87 -3.03
N ARG A 82 -2.38 -15.53 -3.67
CA ARG A 82 -3.71 -15.93 -3.18
C ARG A 82 -3.86 -17.45 -3.07
N ALA A 83 -3.40 -18.18 -4.08
CA ALA A 83 -3.44 -19.65 -4.06
C ALA A 83 -2.57 -20.23 -2.93
N PHE A 84 -1.46 -19.55 -2.59
CA PHE A 84 -0.63 -19.92 -1.45
C PHE A 84 -1.39 -19.74 -0.13
N TYR A 85 -2.05 -18.59 0.05
CA TYR A 85 -2.90 -18.31 1.21
C TYR A 85 -4.03 -19.33 1.36
N ASP A 86 -4.79 -19.57 0.29
CA ASP A 86 -5.92 -20.52 0.30
C ASP A 86 -5.48 -21.95 0.64
N ARG A 87 -4.23 -22.31 0.32
CA ARG A 87 -3.68 -23.64 0.61
C ARG A 87 -3.28 -23.81 2.07
N TYR A 88 -2.65 -22.81 2.67
CA TYR A 88 -1.98 -22.97 3.97
C TYR A 88 -2.67 -22.24 5.13
N LEU A 89 -3.55 -21.27 4.86
CA LEU A 89 -4.07 -20.35 5.87
C LEU A 89 -5.61 -20.33 5.98
N THR A 90 -6.34 -20.98 5.08
CA THR A 90 -7.82 -21.00 5.11
C THR A 90 -8.44 -22.35 5.48
N THR A 91 -7.68 -23.44 5.50
CA THR A 91 -8.24 -24.78 5.75
C THR A 91 -8.58 -25.04 7.22
N GLY A 92 -8.01 -24.25 8.14
CA GLY A 92 -8.17 -24.43 9.59
C GLY A 92 -7.29 -25.54 10.18
N ASP A 93 -6.47 -26.20 9.36
CA ASP A 93 -5.55 -27.24 9.78
C ASP A 93 -4.30 -26.67 10.45
N SER A 94 -3.66 -27.49 11.30
CA SER A 94 -2.35 -27.16 11.83
C SER A 94 -1.26 -27.37 10.77
N LEU A 95 -0.34 -26.42 10.65
CA LEU A 95 0.79 -26.52 9.71
C LEU A 95 1.72 -27.69 10.08
N THR A 96 1.89 -28.64 9.16
CA THR A 96 2.88 -29.70 9.29
C THR A 96 4.31 -29.15 9.11
N ALA A 97 5.33 -29.92 9.47
CA ALA A 97 6.72 -29.53 9.22
C ALA A 97 7.01 -29.31 7.72
N ALA A 98 6.38 -30.11 6.85
CA ALA A 98 6.48 -29.91 5.41
C ALA A 98 5.84 -28.59 4.97
N ASP A 99 4.69 -28.22 5.54
CA ASP A 99 4.02 -26.94 5.24
C ASP A 99 4.88 -25.75 5.67
N LYS A 100 5.44 -25.79 6.88
CA LYS A 100 6.35 -24.74 7.38
C LYS A 100 7.56 -24.58 6.47
N ASN A 101 8.17 -25.69 6.04
CA ASN A 101 9.29 -25.65 5.09
C ASN A 101 8.89 -25.08 3.73
N ASN A 102 7.70 -25.41 3.22
CA ASN A 102 7.19 -24.84 1.98
C ASN A 102 6.97 -23.32 2.11
N ILE A 103 6.39 -22.85 3.22
CA ILE A 103 6.23 -21.43 3.53
C ILE A 103 7.58 -20.72 3.58
N LEU A 104 8.56 -21.28 4.29
CA LEU A 104 9.89 -20.69 4.37
C LEU A 104 10.62 -20.72 3.02
N SER A 105 10.40 -21.74 2.20
CA SER A 105 11.02 -21.83 0.88
C SER A 105 10.51 -20.76 -0.10
N ALA A 106 9.26 -20.31 0.08
CA ALA A 106 8.68 -19.24 -0.72
C ALA A 106 9.27 -17.86 -0.38
N VAL A 107 9.82 -17.69 0.83
CA VAL A 107 10.47 -16.44 1.25
C VAL A 107 11.94 -16.42 0.81
N PRO A 108 12.37 -15.42 0.01
CA PRO A 108 13.77 -15.26 -0.37
C PRO A 108 14.70 -15.05 0.83
N ALA A 109 16.00 -15.30 0.64
CA ALA A 109 17.02 -15.02 1.67
C ALA A 109 17.06 -13.53 2.06
N SER A 110 16.69 -12.62 1.15
CA SER A 110 16.57 -11.18 1.44
C SER A 110 15.35 -10.81 2.30
N GLY A 111 14.53 -11.78 2.70
CA GLY A 111 13.32 -11.57 3.47
C GLY A 111 12.05 -11.36 2.64
N LEU A 112 10.93 -11.27 3.36
CA LEU A 112 9.61 -10.95 2.84
C LEU A 112 9.50 -9.44 2.65
N ARG A 113 9.35 -9.01 1.40
CA ARG A 113 9.12 -7.60 1.06
C ARG A 113 7.65 -7.41 0.78
N SER A 114 7.07 -6.41 1.43
CA SER A 114 5.66 -6.05 1.29
C SER A 114 5.51 -4.54 1.10
N ASP A 115 4.49 -4.17 0.36
CA ASP A 115 4.03 -2.80 0.16
C ASP A 115 2.54 -2.78 0.48
N VAL A 116 2.14 -1.89 1.39
CA VAL A 116 0.76 -1.68 1.83
C VAL A 116 0.39 -0.25 1.50
N PHE A 117 -0.78 -0.05 0.92
CA PHE A 117 -1.33 1.28 0.70
C PHE A 117 -2.77 1.35 1.19
N ALA A 118 -3.15 2.54 1.61
CA ALA A 118 -4.52 2.88 1.94
C ALA A 118 -4.84 4.27 1.39
N ARG A 119 -6.04 4.41 0.83
CA ARG A 119 -6.61 5.68 0.41
C ARG A 119 -8.05 5.77 0.88
N VAL A 120 -8.42 6.93 1.42
CA VAL A 120 -9.76 7.23 1.88
C VAL A 120 -10.21 8.51 1.20
N ASN A 121 -11.29 8.48 0.43
CA ASN A 121 -11.96 9.70 -0.04
C ASN A 121 -13.21 9.91 0.81
N THR A 122 -13.38 11.11 1.36
CA THR A 122 -14.52 11.44 2.23
C THR A 122 -15.42 12.51 1.64
N PHE A 123 -14.89 13.41 0.82
CA PHE A 123 -15.72 14.44 0.21
C PHE A 123 -15.17 14.77 -1.16
N ALA A 124 -15.71 14.09 -2.17
CA ALA A 124 -15.39 14.39 -3.56
C ALA A 124 -16.66 14.63 -4.36
N PHE A 125 -16.68 15.71 -5.13
CA PHE A 125 -17.73 15.93 -6.11
C PHE A 125 -17.17 16.41 -7.44
N SER A 126 -17.88 16.09 -8.52
CA SER A 126 -17.61 16.65 -9.84
C SER A 126 -18.86 17.29 -10.43
N LEU A 127 -18.62 18.37 -11.16
CA LEU A 127 -19.53 19.04 -12.06
C LEU A 127 -18.86 19.04 -13.44
N PRO A 128 -19.59 19.27 -14.55
CA PRO A 128 -18.95 19.48 -15.84
C PRO A 128 -17.86 20.54 -15.71
N ARG A 129 -16.63 20.18 -16.12
CA ARG A 129 -15.43 21.05 -16.11
C ARG A 129 -14.84 21.36 -14.74
N PHE A 130 -15.35 20.76 -13.66
CA PHE A 130 -14.92 21.11 -12.31
C PHE A 130 -14.96 19.90 -11.37
N SER A 131 -13.98 19.79 -10.48
CA SER A 131 -14.06 18.84 -9.37
C SER A 131 -13.36 19.35 -8.12
N LEU A 132 -13.84 18.87 -6.98
CA LEU A 132 -13.20 19.02 -5.69
C LEU A 132 -13.09 17.65 -5.01
N ALA A 133 -11.97 17.36 -4.35
CA ALA A 133 -11.78 16.13 -3.61
C ALA A 133 -10.95 16.32 -2.33
N LEU A 134 -11.44 15.77 -1.22
CA LEU A 134 -10.70 15.54 0.01
C LEU A 134 -10.32 14.07 0.11
N THR A 135 -9.01 13.81 0.22
CA THR A 135 -8.45 12.46 0.22
C THR A 135 -7.43 12.32 1.33
N GLY A 136 -7.52 11.26 2.12
CA GLY A 136 -6.44 10.74 2.94
C GLY A 136 -5.72 9.62 2.21
N MET A 137 -4.40 9.56 2.31
CA MET A 137 -3.62 8.49 1.71
C MET A 137 -2.41 8.15 2.57
N GLY A 138 -2.00 6.90 2.50
CA GLY A 138 -0.78 6.43 3.13
C GLY A 138 -0.24 5.21 2.42
N ASN A 139 1.05 5.03 2.54
CA ASN A 139 1.76 3.92 1.95
C ASN A 139 2.90 3.50 2.88
N ALA A 140 3.18 2.20 2.92
CA ALA A 140 4.25 1.63 3.71
C ALA A 140 4.89 0.46 2.98
N TYR A 141 6.21 0.52 2.81
CA TYR A 141 7.04 -0.59 2.39
C TYR A 141 7.74 -1.17 3.60
N PHE A 142 7.82 -2.48 3.72
CA PHE A 142 8.61 -3.13 4.77
C PHE A 142 9.28 -4.40 4.27
N THR A 143 10.43 -4.71 4.89
CA THR A 143 11.18 -5.94 4.68
C THR A 143 11.28 -6.65 6.02
N LEU A 144 10.72 -7.86 6.09
CA LEU A 144 10.84 -8.75 7.24
C LEU A 144 11.90 -9.82 6.95
N PRO A 145 12.95 -9.93 7.79
CA PRO A 145 13.93 -11.01 7.72
C PRO A 145 13.26 -12.39 7.67
N LYS A 146 13.81 -13.29 6.87
CA LYS A 146 13.31 -14.67 6.75
C LYS A 146 13.37 -15.40 8.09
N GLU A 147 14.37 -15.06 8.89
CA GLU A 147 14.67 -15.59 10.21
C GLU A 147 13.55 -15.25 11.22
N LEU A 148 12.90 -14.08 11.08
CA LEU A 148 11.70 -13.76 11.90
C LEU A 148 10.53 -14.66 11.53
N ILE A 149 10.38 -14.97 10.24
CA ILE A 149 9.33 -15.86 9.76
C ILE A 149 9.63 -17.30 10.20
N GLU A 150 10.88 -17.74 10.12
CA GLU A 150 11.36 -19.03 10.63
C GLU A 150 11.06 -19.17 12.12
N LEU A 151 11.46 -18.17 12.92
CA LEU A 151 11.20 -18.14 14.35
C LEU A 151 9.70 -18.15 14.67
N SER A 152 8.86 -17.48 13.87
CA SER A 152 7.41 -17.48 14.06
C SER A 152 6.75 -18.84 13.74
N LEU A 153 7.27 -19.57 12.75
CA LEU A 153 6.71 -20.85 12.32
C LEU A 153 7.21 -22.02 13.16
N ASN A 154 8.51 -22.03 13.48
CA ASN A 154 9.18 -23.12 14.15
C ASN A 154 9.35 -22.89 15.66
N GLY A 155 9.22 -21.64 16.12
CA GLY A 155 9.59 -21.27 17.47
C GLY A 155 11.12 -21.28 17.64
N ASN A 156 11.55 -21.22 18.89
CA ASN A 156 12.94 -21.25 19.32
C ASN A 156 13.31 -22.64 19.87
N ASP A 157 13.05 -23.70 19.12
CA ASP A 157 13.22 -25.08 19.57
C ASP A 157 14.64 -25.65 19.40
N GLN A 158 15.48 -25.00 18.59
CA GLN A 158 16.85 -25.42 18.29
C GLN A 158 17.88 -24.78 19.24
N PRO A 159 18.55 -25.54 20.12
CA PRO A 159 19.54 -24.98 21.04
C PRO A 159 20.71 -24.33 20.32
N GLY A 160 21.09 -23.12 20.74
CA GLY A 160 22.20 -22.35 20.16
C GLY A 160 21.97 -21.82 18.75
N ARG A 161 20.74 -21.92 18.21
CA ARG A 161 20.37 -21.29 16.93
C ARG A 161 20.44 -19.77 17.06
N GLU A 162 21.15 -19.15 16.12
CA GLU A 162 21.17 -17.69 15.96
C GLU A 162 20.24 -17.26 14.82
N TYR A 163 19.50 -16.20 15.05
CA TYR A 163 18.59 -15.56 14.10
C TYR A 163 19.06 -14.13 13.87
N ASP A 164 19.31 -13.77 12.61
CA ASP A 164 19.77 -12.46 12.20
C ASP A 164 18.59 -11.62 11.67
N PHE A 165 18.41 -10.43 12.23
CA PHE A 165 17.34 -9.49 11.88
C PHE A 165 17.86 -8.18 11.30
N SER A 166 19.13 -8.13 10.86
CA SER A 166 19.76 -6.95 10.25
C SER A 166 19.15 -6.51 8.92
N THR A 167 18.31 -7.33 8.31
CA THR A 167 17.56 -6.98 7.09
C THR A 167 16.19 -6.36 7.37
N LEU A 168 15.86 -6.13 8.65
CA LEU A 168 14.62 -5.47 9.03
C LEU A 168 14.61 -4.03 8.51
N GLY A 169 13.62 -3.70 7.71
CA GLY A 169 13.51 -2.37 7.13
C GLY A 169 12.07 -1.97 6.95
N GLY A 170 11.85 -0.68 6.83
CA GLY A 170 10.55 -0.18 6.41
C GLY A 170 10.53 1.33 6.30
N VAL A 171 9.70 1.81 5.38
CA VAL A 171 9.38 3.21 5.22
C VAL A 171 7.86 3.33 5.12
N GLY A 172 7.28 4.30 5.80
CA GLY A 172 5.85 4.54 5.80
C GLY A 172 5.55 6.01 5.92
N TRP A 173 4.51 6.44 5.22
CA TRP A 173 4.03 7.81 5.30
C TRP A 173 2.51 7.86 5.21
N GLY A 174 1.94 8.92 5.77
CA GLY A 174 0.53 9.22 5.70
C GLY A 174 0.29 10.72 5.56
N GLY A 175 -0.73 11.09 4.80
CA GLY A 175 -1.07 12.47 4.52
C GLY A 175 -2.52 12.67 4.08
N LEU A 176 -2.93 13.93 4.02
CA LEU A 176 -4.20 14.39 3.51
C LEU A 176 -3.96 15.30 2.31
N SER A 177 -4.93 15.38 1.40
CA SER A 177 -4.92 16.28 0.27
C SER A 177 -6.29 16.88 0.02
N ALA A 178 -6.34 18.19 -0.23
CA ALA A 178 -7.48 18.86 -0.83
C ALA A 178 -7.14 19.21 -2.28
N SER A 179 -7.96 18.75 -3.22
CA SER A 179 -7.72 18.87 -4.66
C SER A 179 -8.83 19.69 -5.30
N LEU A 180 -8.46 20.65 -6.16
CA LEU A 180 -9.34 21.37 -7.06
C LEU A 180 -8.91 21.04 -8.48
N SER A 181 -9.84 20.82 -9.41
CA SER A 181 -9.48 20.60 -10.81
C SER A 181 -10.49 21.22 -11.76
N MET A 182 -9.99 21.68 -12.90
CA MET A 182 -10.78 22.32 -13.94
C MET A 182 -10.38 21.79 -15.32
N GLY A 183 -11.38 21.57 -16.17
CA GLY A 183 -11.19 21.11 -17.55
C GLY A 183 -11.83 22.05 -18.57
N PHE A 184 -11.14 22.30 -19.68
CA PHE A 184 -11.58 23.19 -20.74
C PHE A 184 -11.57 22.47 -22.07
N ARG A 185 -12.68 22.58 -22.81
CA ARG A 185 -12.73 22.10 -24.20
C ARG A 185 -12.11 23.15 -25.10
N LEU A 186 -11.13 22.75 -25.91
CA LEU A 186 -10.56 23.62 -26.93
C LEU A 186 -11.50 23.67 -28.14
N PRO A 187 -11.71 24.85 -28.75
CA PRO A 187 -12.50 25.00 -29.96
C PRO A 187 -11.70 24.58 -31.21
N LEU A 188 -11.03 23.44 -31.15
CA LEU A 188 -10.35 22.84 -32.30
C LEU A 188 -11.38 21.98 -33.04
N ARG A 189 -11.74 22.39 -34.25
CA ARG A 189 -12.55 21.60 -35.18
C ARG A 189 -11.69 21.26 -36.37
N HIS A 190 -11.34 19.98 -36.49
CA HIS A 190 -10.60 19.44 -37.62
C HIS A 190 -11.22 18.08 -37.97
N ASP A 191 -11.20 17.70 -39.24
CA ASP A 191 -11.80 16.44 -39.74
C ASP A 191 -11.20 15.16 -39.12
N LEU A 192 -10.13 15.28 -38.33
CA LEU A 192 -9.41 14.18 -37.67
C LEU A 192 -9.49 14.27 -36.14
N ILE A 193 -10.03 15.37 -35.58
CA ILE A 193 -10.05 15.62 -34.14
C ILE A 193 -11.44 16.10 -33.75
N ASP A 194 -12.23 15.19 -33.20
CA ASP A 194 -13.60 15.46 -32.72
C ASP A 194 -13.60 16.25 -31.39
N LEU A 195 -12.51 16.13 -30.63
CA LEU A 195 -12.41 16.69 -29.29
C LEU A 195 -10.96 16.93 -28.90
N ALA A 196 -10.68 18.16 -28.49
CA ALA A 196 -9.47 18.52 -27.79
C ALA A 196 -9.84 19.20 -26.47
N ALA A 197 -9.10 18.88 -25.42
CA ALA A 197 -9.31 19.41 -24.09
C ALA A 197 -7.97 19.65 -23.41
N VAL A 198 -7.97 20.59 -22.48
CA VAL A 198 -6.87 20.85 -21.55
C VAL A 198 -7.44 20.92 -20.15
N GLY A 199 -6.63 20.62 -19.15
CA GLY A 199 -7.04 20.76 -17.76
C GLY A 199 -5.91 21.15 -16.85
N PHE A 200 -6.29 21.66 -15.68
CA PHE A 200 -5.39 21.97 -14.61
C PHE A 200 -5.95 21.50 -13.27
N SER A 201 -5.06 20.99 -12.41
CA SER A 201 -5.35 20.62 -11.04
C SER A 201 -4.42 21.37 -10.10
N ALA A 202 -4.96 21.81 -8.95
CA ALA A 202 -4.18 22.29 -7.82
C ALA A 202 -4.50 21.44 -6.59
N ARG A 203 -3.47 21.10 -5.81
CA ARG A 203 -3.60 20.30 -4.59
C ARG A 203 -2.89 20.99 -3.43
N TYR A 204 -3.55 21.01 -2.28
CA TYR A 204 -2.92 21.32 -1.00
C TYR A 204 -2.72 20.01 -0.24
N LEU A 205 -1.47 19.74 0.15
CA LEU A 205 -1.05 18.52 0.83
C LEU A 205 -0.72 18.82 2.29
N VAL A 206 -1.12 17.91 3.18
CA VAL A 206 -0.77 17.94 4.60
C VAL A 206 -0.15 16.59 4.95
N GLY A 207 1.14 16.59 5.29
CA GLY A 207 1.79 15.42 5.87
C GLY A 207 1.27 15.20 7.28
N LEU A 208 0.95 13.95 7.63
CA LEU A 208 0.56 13.60 9.00
C LEU A 208 1.75 12.98 9.73
N ALA A 209 2.33 11.93 9.14
CA ALA A 209 3.45 11.21 9.71
C ALA A 209 4.33 10.58 8.63
N TYR A 210 5.61 10.46 8.94
CA TYR A 210 6.62 9.73 8.19
C TYR A 210 7.47 8.91 9.16
N PHE A 211 7.83 7.69 8.77
CA PHE A 211 8.70 6.80 9.51
C PHE A 211 9.57 6.02 8.52
N GLU A 212 10.86 5.92 8.78
CA GLU A 212 11.81 5.16 7.97
C GLU A 212 12.84 4.52 8.89
N VAL A 213 13.06 3.21 8.75
CA VAL A 213 14.19 2.51 9.36
C VAL A 213 15.42 2.79 8.51
N ILE A 214 16.41 3.48 9.08
CA ILE A 214 17.65 3.86 8.37
C ILE A 214 18.67 2.74 8.49
N GLU A 215 18.85 2.22 9.69
CA GLU A 215 19.68 1.06 9.96
C GLU A 215 18.98 0.13 10.94
N SER A 216 19.16 -1.17 10.76
CA SER A 216 18.81 -2.17 11.75
C SER A 216 19.95 -3.19 11.86
N ARG A 217 20.24 -3.57 13.09
CA ARG A 217 21.12 -4.67 13.45
C ARG A 217 20.41 -5.42 14.54
N GLY A 218 20.20 -6.71 14.36
CA GLY A 218 19.49 -7.52 15.33
C GLY A 218 20.01 -8.93 15.29
N ARG A 219 20.28 -9.51 16.44
CA ARG A 219 20.57 -10.92 16.59
C ARG A 219 19.81 -11.45 17.79
N PHE A 220 19.15 -12.58 17.58
CA PHE A 220 18.57 -13.38 18.65
C PHE A 220 19.29 -14.72 18.71
N SER A 221 19.89 -15.03 19.85
CA SER A 221 20.58 -16.29 20.09
C SER A 221 19.80 -17.10 21.11
N ASN A 222 19.44 -18.32 20.73
CA ASN A 222 18.71 -19.24 21.59
C ASN A 222 19.62 -19.84 22.67
N ALA A 223 19.01 -20.26 23.78
CA ALA A 223 19.73 -20.88 24.87
C ALA A 223 20.40 -22.18 24.41
N SER A 224 21.58 -22.46 24.96
CA SER A 224 22.39 -23.65 24.71
C SER A 224 23.11 -24.08 25.99
N LEU A 225 23.78 -25.23 25.97
CA LEU A 225 24.61 -25.68 27.10
C LEU A 225 25.76 -24.70 27.41
N ALA A 226 26.28 -24.01 26.38
CA ALA A 226 27.34 -23.01 26.55
C ALA A 226 26.80 -21.64 27.00
N HIS A 227 25.58 -21.29 26.60
CA HIS A 227 24.90 -20.04 26.94
C HIS A 227 23.47 -20.34 27.40
N PRO A 228 23.21 -20.55 28.71
CA PRO A 228 21.93 -21.08 29.20
C PRO A 228 20.79 -20.04 29.21
N TYR A 229 20.98 -18.88 28.58
CA TYR A 229 20.02 -17.78 28.52
C TYR A 229 19.73 -17.41 27.07
N LEU A 230 18.53 -16.87 26.84
CA LEU A 230 18.19 -16.21 25.58
C LEU A 230 18.93 -14.88 25.53
N GLN A 231 19.54 -14.58 24.39
CA GLN A 231 20.21 -13.32 24.15
C GLN A 231 19.57 -12.61 22.96
N LEU A 232 19.24 -11.33 23.14
CA LEU A 232 18.73 -10.45 22.10
C LEU A 232 19.60 -9.21 22.09
N ASP A 233 20.38 -9.05 21.02
CA ASP A 233 21.18 -7.86 20.77
C ASP A 233 20.56 -7.14 19.58
N GLY A 234 20.16 -5.88 19.78
CA GLY A 234 19.44 -5.14 18.76
C GLY A 234 19.71 -3.65 18.84
N GLU A 235 19.95 -3.06 17.69
CA GLU A 235 20.04 -1.64 17.47
C GLU A 235 19.26 -1.30 16.20
N PHE A 236 18.46 -0.24 16.26
CA PHE A 236 17.90 0.33 15.04
C PHE A 236 17.92 1.85 15.14
N SER A 237 18.11 2.49 14.00
CA SER A 237 17.95 3.93 13.86
C SER A 237 16.76 4.19 12.94
N ALA A 238 15.95 5.17 13.32
CA ALA A 238 14.78 5.55 12.54
C ALA A 238 14.75 7.06 12.32
N ARG A 239 14.29 7.45 11.13
CA ARG A 239 13.96 8.82 10.79
C ARG A 239 12.44 8.98 10.87
N THR A 240 12.00 10.01 11.58
CA THR A 240 10.58 10.33 11.70
C THR A 240 10.32 11.78 11.34
N ALA A 241 9.14 12.05 10.81
CA ALA A 241 8.63 13.41 10.67
C ALA A 241 7.13 13.43 10.97
N GLN A 242 6.64 14.58 11.43
CA GLN A 242 5.22 14.82 11.68
C GLN A 242 4.84 16.18 11.10
N GLY A 243 3.64 16.26 10.53
CA GLY A 243 3.20 17.49 9.87
C GLY A 243 3.90 17.73 8.52
N GLY A 244 3.91 19.01 8.12
CA GLY A 244 4.40 19.46 6.83
C GLY A 244 3.26 19.77 5.87
N THR A 245 3.46 20.76 5.02
CA THR A 245 2.48 21.18 4.03
C THR A 245 3.14 21.30 2.67
N GLY A 246 2.36 21.09 1.62
CA GLY A 246 2.86 21.12 0.26
C GLY A 246 1.79 21.59 -0.72
N LEU A 247 2.25 21.99 -1.90
CA LEU A 247 1.39 22.30 -3.03
C LEU A 247 1.74 21.34 -4.16
N GLY A 248 0.71 20.81 -4.82
CA GLY A 248 0.82 20.00 -6.02
C GLY A 248 0.03 20.65 -7.15
N ALA A 249 0.46 20.41 -8.39
CA ALA A 249 -0.27 20.82 -9.56
C ALA A 249 -0.10 19.81 -10.68
N ASP A 250 -1.12 19.67 -11.52
CA ASP A 250 -1.11 18.79 -12.69
C ASP A 250 -1.67 19.52 -13.90
N LEU A 251 -1.17 19.14 -15.07
CA LEU A 251 -1.65 19.58 -16.37
C LEU A 251 -2.02 18.34 -17.18
N GLY A 252 -3.08 18.44 -17.96
CA GLY A 252 -3.56 17.35 -18.80
C GLY A 252 -4.22 17.83 -20.07
#